data_AF-A0A7R8VWY9-F1
#
_entry.id   AF-A0A7R8VWY9-F1
#
_cell.length_a   1.000
_cell.length_b   1.000
_cell.length_c   1.000
_cell.angle_alpha   90.00
_cell.angle_beta   90.00
_cell.angle_gamma   90.00
#
_symmetry.space_group_name_H-M   'P 1'
#
loop_
_entity.id
_entity.type
_entity.pdbx_description
1 polymer ?
#
loop_
_entity_poly.entity_id
_entity_poly.type
_entity_poly.pdbx_seq_one_letter_code
_entity_poly.pdbx_strand_id
1 'polypeptide(L)'
;EPPLCFPTLFQDLLKRSVPCCWQLSAYVLQTLPSDWPTAIPDLIASLQPSSFPNIPSARLAWVLLQILTVLPEEFQSSHLAQNHKSAVRNELQKNIPIGELILTITLGECKMLLYVTLVTLSPVLPLLESVLSTGVHESTYDMTRQAVVCASAWFQLGVALPDCDRLADNLVALVFQTGSLPHHLALGLCELILDTLSNMVTHPNTHKYPESCLQMLHKLLVLRQASVPFYQDLLSSVYTLFISLCESHSRLLLDTLLVDGASKRDILQVLQIILECSDSAGVYPTEETTSQLAFSYWFILQDDIIGSETQHYSLYVSMLSPVYRRLAEILLRKSMLPETDETWTADERELLRCYRQDAADT
;
A
#
# COMPACT_ATOMS: atom_id res chain seq x y z
N GLU A 1 26.50 22.13 15.16
CA GLU A 1 27.06 20.93 15.80
C GLU A 1 25.89 20.06 16.22
N PRO A 2 25.86 18.75 15.89
CA PRO A 2 24.81 17.87 16.41
C PRO A 2 24.87 17.92 17.93
N PRO A 3 23.73 17.99 18.64
CA PRO A 3 23.73 18.23 20.07
C PRO A 3 24.53 17.14 20.81
N LEU A 4 25.41 17.57 21.72
CA LEU A 4 26.38 16.79 22.51
C LEU A 4 25.79 15.62 23.35
N CYS A 5 24.47 15.38 23.31
CA CYS A 5 23.78 14.23 23.94
C CYS A 5 23.49 13.06 22.99
N PHE A 6 23.84 13.18 21.70
CA PHE A 6 23.57 12.15 20.70
C PHE A 6 24.08 10.73 21.04
N PRO A 7 25.31 10.54 21.57
CA PRO A 7 25.87 9.20 21.76
C PRO A 7 25.20 8.39 22.89
N THR A 8 24.74 9.04 23.96
CA THR A 8 24.15 8.36 25.13
C THR A 8 22.71 7.95 24.86
N LEU A 9 21.91 8.82 24.24
CA LEU A 9 20.55 8.50 23.80
C LEU A 9 20.54 7.33 22.81
N PHE A 10 21.55 7.24 21.94
CA PHE A 10 21.74 6.13 21.01
C PHE A 10 22.07 4.80 21.69
N GLN A 11 22.93 4.80 22.72
CA GLN A 11 23.23 3.58 23.45
C GLN A 11 22.00 3.01 24.18
N ASP A 12 21.07 3.87 24.61
CA ASP A 12 19.81 3.45 25.22
C ASP A 12 18.78 2.99 24.15
N LEU A 13 18.69 3.67 23.00
CA LEU A 13 17.94 3.23 21.80
C LEU A 13 18.33 1.82 21.35
N LEU A 14 19.62 1.52 21.40
CA LEU A 14 20.18 0.23 20.99
C LEU A 14 19.92 -0.89 22.02
N LYS A 15 19.66 -0.54 23.29
CA LYS A 15 19.43 -1.49 24.40
C LYS A 15 17.95 -1.71 24.73
N ARG A 16 17.04 -0.75 24.50
CA ARG A 16 15.60 -0.87 24.85
C ARG A 16 14.63 -0.10 23.94
N SER A 17 13.62 -0.86 23.48
CA SER A 17 12.21 -0.54 23.17
C SER A 17 11.81 0.62 22.22
N VAL A 18 10.70 0.40 21.50
CA VAL A 18 9.94 1.34 20.64
C VAL A 18 9.77 2.77 21.19
N PRO A 19 9.57 3.02 22.50
CA PRO A 19 9.39 4.37 23.06
C PRO A 19 10.56 5.33 22.82
N CYS A 20 11.80 4.82 22.67
CA CYS A 20 12.95 5.67 22.40
C CYS A 20 12.94 6.19 20.95
N CYS A 21 12.45 5.39 19.99
CA CYS A 21 12.31 5.80 18.58
C CYS A 21 11.23 6.88 18.44
N TRP A 22 10.15 6.78 19.20
CA TRP A 22 9.11 7.80 19.34
C TRP A 22 9.68 9.13 19.85
N GLN A 23 10.38 9.11 20.98
CA GLN A 23 11.00 10.32 21.53
C GLN A 23 11.98 11.00 20.58
N LEU A 24 12.82 10.22 19.88
CA LEU A 24 13.74 10.76 18.88
C LEU A 24 12.98 11.36 17.69
N SER A 25 11.92 10.71 17.22
CA SER A 25 11.10 11.20 16.11
C SER A 25 10.38 12.50 16.48
N ALA A 26 9.77 12.58 17.66
CA ALA A 26 9.18 13.81 18.19
C ALA A 26 10.20 14.95 18.29
N TYR A 27 11.44 14.66 18.71
CA TYR A 27 12.52 15.65 18.75
C TYR A 27 12.93 16.13 17.35
N VAL A 28 13.05 15.22 16.38
CA VAL A 28 13.32 15.56 14.98
C VAL A 28 12.24 16.47 14.42
N LEU A 29 10.96 16.18 14.67
CA LEU A 29 9.84 16.99 14.16
C LEU A 29 9.80 18.39 14.75
N GLN A 30 10.18 18.57 16.02
CA GLN A 30 10.23 19.89 16.67
C GLN A 30 11.43 20.74 16.23
N THR A 31 12.51 20.10 15.78
CA THR A 31 13.74 20.77 15.33
C THR A 31 13.74 21.09 13.84
N LEU A 32 12.93 20.39 13.05
CA LEU A 32 12.67 20.74 11.65
C LEU A 32 11.75 21.97 11.56
N PRO A 33 11.93 22.87 10.57
CA PRO A 33 13.02 22.90 9.59
C PRO A 33 14.29 23.65 10.06
N SER A 34 14.22 24.39 11.17
CA SER A 34 15.18 25.46 11.49
C SER A 34 16.45 24.98 12.17
N ASP A 35 16.32 24.15 13.21
CA ASP A 35 17.42 23.81 14.12
C ASP A 35 18.19 22.57 13.64
N TRP A 36 17.54 21.66 12.91
CA TRP A 36 18.16 20.46 12.36
C TRP A 36 17.63 20.09 10.95
N PRO A 37 17.96 20.87 9.91
CA PRO A 37 17.45 20.68 8.55
C PRO A 37 17.89 19.36 7.89
N THR A 38 19.01 18.78 8.31
CA THR A 38 19.58 17.53 7.76
C THR A 38 19.29 16.30 8.63
N ALA A 39 18.28 16.34 9.50
CA ALA A 39 18.01 15.30 10.48
C ALA A 39 17.91 13.88 9.89
N ILE A 40 17.15 13.68 8.81
CA ILE A 40 16.97 12.36 8.21
C ILE A 40 18.28 11.84 7.58
N PRO A 41 18.99 12.61 6.71
CA PRO A 41 20.31 12.21 6.20
C PRO A 41 21.32 11.91 7.31
N ASP A 42 21.35 12.74 8.37
CA ASP A 42 22.26 12.56 9.50
C ASP A 42 21.96 11.29 10.29
N LEU A 43 20.67 10.96 10.48
CA LEU A 43 20.25 9.72 11.12
C LEU A 43 20.68 8.50 10.30
N ILE A 44 20.45 8.51 8.99
CA ILE A 44 20.85 7.41 8.10
C ILE A 44 22.38 7.24 8.09
N ALA A 45 23.13 8.35 8.02
CA ALA A 45 24.59 8.33 8.03
C ALA A 45 25.18 7.89 9.39
N SER A 46 24.56 8.29 10.49
CA SER A 46 25.00 7.92 11.84
C SER A 46 24.76 6.43 12.13
N LEU A 47 23.66 5.86 11.64
CA LEU A 47 23.24 4.47 11.83
C LEU A 47 23.89 3.47 10.87
N GLN A 48 25.15 3.70 10.50
CA GLN A 48 25.92 2.79 9.66
C GLN A 48 26.74 1.80 10.50
N PRO A 49 27.02 0.58 9.99
CA PRO A 49 27.83 -0.42 10.70
C PRO A 49 29.22 0.08 11.11
N SER A 50 29.79 1.01 10.34
CA SER A 50 31.08 1.65 10.64
C SER A 50 31.09 2.46 11.93
N SER A 51 29.95 3.03 12.32
CA SER A 51 29.81 3.89 13.50
C SER A 51 29.65 3.08 14.78
N PHE A 52 29.16 1.83 14.68
CA PHE A 52 28.84 0.96 15.81
C PHE A 52 29.40 -0.46 15.59
N PRO A 53 30.72 -0.68 15.75
CA PRO A 53 31.36 -1.96 15.45
C PRO A 53 30.89 -3.12 16.35
N ASN A 54 30.29 -2.82 17.51
CA ASN A 54 29.85 -3.81 18.49
C ASN A 54 28.41 -4.30 18.29
N ILE A 55 27.69 -3.80 17.27
CA ILE A 55 26.26 -4.05 17.08
C ILE A 55 26.04 -4.74 15.74
N PRO A 56 25.21 -5.81 15.69
CA PRO A 56 24.89 -6.46 14.42
C PRO A 56 24.30 -5.47 13.40
N SER A 57 24.78 -5.51 12.17
CA SER A 57 24.31 -4.65 11.08
C SER A 57 22.80 -4.74 10.86
N ALA A 58 22.22 -5.94 10.97
CA ALA A 58 20.78 -6.17 10.91
C ALA A 58 20.01 -5.42 12.01
N ARG A 59 20.58 -5.31 13.23
CA ARG A 59 19.93 -4.58 14.33
C ARG A 59 19.95 -3.07 14.07
N LEU A 60 21.04 -2.55 13.52
CA LEU A 60 21.16 -1.13 13.15
C LEU A 60 20.17 -0.76 12.05
N ALA A 61 20.08 -1.58 10.99
CA ALA A 61 19.13 -1.40 9.90
C ALA A 61 17.68 -1.44 10.41
N TRP A 62 17.36 -2.36 11.33
CA TRP A 62 16.02 -2.44 11.90
C TRP A 62 15.68 -1.21 12.74
N VAL A 63 16.60 -0.74 13.59
CA VAL A 63 16.39 0.49 14.38
C VAL A 63 16.23 1.71 13.48
N LEU A 64 17.01 1.80 12.40
CA LEU A 64 16.86 2.86 11.41
C LEU A 64 15.45 2.84 10.79
N LEU A 65 14.97 1.67 10.34
CA LEU A 65 13.62 1.55 9.79
C LEU A 65 12.55 1.91 10.83
N GLN A 66 12.72 1.54 12.11
CA GLN A 66 11.78 1.95 13.16
C GLN A 66 11.71 3.47 13.30
N ILE A 67 12.84 4.17 13.34
CA ILE A 67 12.86 5.63 13.43
C ILE A 67 12.19 6.23 12.18
N LEU A 68 12.52 5.70 10.99
CA LEU A 68 11.93 6.17 9.74
C LEU A 68 10.42 5.88 9.65
N THR A 69 9.91 4.81 10.23
CA THR A 69 8.47 4.52 10.32
C THR A 69 7.76 5.49 11.25
N VAL A 70 8.35 5.75 12.42
CA VAL A 70 7.70 6.54 13.47
C VAL A 70 7.65 8.03 13.12
N LEU A 71 8.61 8.56 12.34
CA LEU A 71 8.62 9.95 11.88
C LEU A 71 7.31 10.41 11.20
N PRO A 72 6.82 9.77 10.12
CA PRO A 72 5.54 10.13 9.51
C PRO A 72 4.34 9.90 10.43
N GLU A 73 4.32 8.83 11.23
CA GLU A 73 3.22 8.52 12.18
C GLU A 73 3.07 9.61 13.24
N GLU A 74 4.21 10.04 13.80
CA GLU A 74 4.30 11.15 14.74
C GLU A 74 3.91 12.46 14.10
N PHE A 75 4.34 12.73 12.87
CA PHE A 75 3.97 13.94 12.16
C PHE A 75 2.44 14.05 12.01
N GLN A 76 1.75 12.94 11.71
CA GLN A 76 0.28 12.93 11.58
C GLN A 76 -0.41 13.24 12.91
N SER A 77 0.04 12.61 14.00
CA SER A 77 -0.55 12.75 15.33
C SER A 77 -0.08 13.99 16.10
N SER A 78 0.99 14.66 15.65
CA SER A 78 1.59 15.79 16.35
C SER A 78 0.69 17.03 16.39
N HIS A 79 0.69 17.69 17.55
CA HIS A 79 0.03 18.98 17.79
C HIS A 79 0.95 20.16 17.42
N LEU A 80 1.41 20.21 16.18
CA LEU A 80 2.21 21.31 15.66
C LEU A 80 1.32 22.47 15.18
N ALA A 81 1.78 23.71 15.34
CA ALA A 81 1.12 24.87 14.75
C ALA A 81 1.08 24.74 13.21
N GLN A 82 -0.02 25.15 12.57
CA GLN A 82 -0.25 24.90 11.14
C GLN A 82 0.89 25.33 10.22
N ASN A 83 1.44 26.54 10.42
CA ASN A 83 2.56 27.04 9.63
C ASN A 83 3.80 26.15 9.77
N HIS A 84 4.11 25.73 10.99
CA HIS A 84 5.23 24.84 11.27
C HIS A 84 4.97 23.43 10.72
N LYS A 85 3.75 22.90 10.85
CA LYS A 85 3.33 21.61 10.27
C LYS A 85 3.52 21.61 8.75
N SER A 86 3.19 22.69 8.06
CA SER A 86 3.42 22.82 6.61
C SER A 86 4.90 22.84 6.24
N ALA A 87 5.73 23.53 7.02
CA ALA A 87 7.17 23.60 6.79
C ALA A 87 7.85 22.25 7.05
N VAL A 88 7.51 21.58 8.14
CA VAL A 88 7.98 20.22 8.46
C VAL A 88 7.56 19.24 7.38
N ARG A 89 6.31 19.30 6.87
CA ARG A 89 5.85 18.46 5.75
C ARG A 89 6.73 18.63 4.52
N ASN A 90 7.05 19.87 4.16
CA ASN A 90 7.89 20.16 3.00
C ASN A 90 9.30 19.60 3.18
N GLU A 91 9.89 19.69 4.38
CA GLU A 91 11.20 19.07 4.64
C GLU A 91 11.14 17.54 4.61
N LEU A 92 10.12 16.92 5.18
CA LEU A 92 9.94 15.47 5.10
C LEU A 92 9.81 15.02 3.64
N GLN A 93 9.03 15.74 2.82
CA GLN A 93 8.85 15.43 1.41
C GLN A 93 10.12 15.59 0.57
N LYS A 94 11.03 16.50 0.91
CA LYS A 94 12.35 16.58 0.25
C LYS A 94 13.22 15.34 0.47
N ASN A 95 12.97 14.59 1.55
CA ASN A 95 13.68 13.36 1.87
C ASN A 95 12.99 12.11 1.31
N ILE A 96 12.05 12.26 0.35
CA ILE A 96 11.30 11.17 -0.29
C ILE A 96 11.91 10.75 -1.65
N PRO A 97 12.18 11.65 -2.61
CA PRO A 97 12.93 11.30 -3.81
C PRO A 97 14.16 12.21 -3.95
N ILE A 98 15.37 11.66 -3.82
CA ILE A 98 16.51 12.25 -4.53
C ILE A 98 17.09 11.13 -5.35
N GLY A 99 16.97 11.35 -6.67
CA GLY A 99 17.66 10.79 -7.81
C GLY A 99 18.28 9.40 -7.70
N GLU A 100 18.04 8.59 -8.75
CA GLU A 100 18.69 7.31 -9.03
C GLU A 100 20.08 7.13 -8.38
N LEU A 101 20.11 6.45 -7.25
CA LEU A 101 21.32 5.85 -6.70
C LEU A 101 21.14 4.34 -6.78
N ILE A 102 21.92 3.70 -7.66
CA ILE A 102 22.01 2.24 -7.75
C ILE A 102 22.71 1.77 -6.47
N LEU A 103 21.94 1.46 -5.43
CA LEU A 103 22.42 0.79 -4.22
C LEU A 103 22.22 -0.71 -4.38
N THR A 104 23.26 -1.39 -4.86
CA THR A 104 23.35 -2.85 -4.75
C THR A 104 23.91 -3.18 -3.37
N ILE A 105 23.04 -3.39 -2.36
CA ILE A 105 23.45 -3.99 -1.08
C ILE A 105 23.30 -5.51 -1.20
N THR A 106 24.40 -6.20 -1.46
CA THR A 106 24.48 -7.66 -1.26
C THR A 106 24.67 -7.96 0.22
N LEU A 107 23.65 -8.51 0.88
CA LEU A 107 23.78 -9.22 2.15
C LEU A 107 24.02 -10.71 1.88
N GLY A 108 25.28 -11.14 1.97
CA GLY A 108 25.64 -12.57 2.07
C GLY A 108 26.72 -13.05 1.10
N GLU A 109 27.92 -13.26 1.64
CA GLU A 109 28.98 -14.18 1.17
C GLU A 109 29.33 -14.22 -0.34
N CYS A 110 29.71 -13.09 -0.95
CA CYS A 110 30.57 -13.13 -2.14
C CYS A 110 31.51 -11.92 -2.17
N LYS A 111 32.81 -12.18 -2.00
CA LYS A 111 33.89 -11.21 -2.22
C LYS A 111 33.95 -10.86 -3.71
N MET A 112 33.77 -9.59 -4.07
CA MET A 112 34.78 -8.82 -4.79
C MET A 112 34.34 -7.36 -4.99
N LEU A 113 35.10 -6.46 -4.36
CA LEU A 113 35.40 -5.09 -4.80
C LEU A 113 34.23 -4.28 -5.40
N LEU A 114 33.62 -3.42 -4.59
CA LEU A 114 33.31 -2.08 -5.09
C LEU A 114 33.62 -1.02 -4.04
N TYR A 115 34.55 -0.17 -4.42
CA TYR A 115 35.12 0.90 -3.63
C TYR A 115 34.07 1.98 -3.41
N VAL A 116 33.96 2.39 -2.15
CA VAL A 116 33.45 3.65 -1.62
C VAL A 116 33.57 4.80 -2.64
N THR A 117 32.46 5.13 -3.28
CA THR A 117 32.18 6.50 -3.75
C THR A 117 30.68 6.61 -4.01
N LEU A 118 29.97 7.28 -3.11
CA LEU A 118 28.92 8.25 -3.43
C LEU A 118 28.60 9.02 -2.14
N VAL A 119 29.38 10.08 -1.98
CA VAL A 119 29.11 11.21 -1.10
C VAL A 119 27.80 11.84 -1.57
N THR A 120 26.91 12.10 -0.61
CA THR A 120 25.70 12.94 -0.67
C THR A 120 24.62 12.52 -1.69
N LEU A 121 23.48 12.01 -1.21
CA LEU A 121 22.08 12.48 -1.48
C LEU A 121 21.01 11.36 -1.31
N SER A 122 20.33 11.36 -0.14
CA SER A 122 18.91 10.96 0.10
C SER A 122 18.47 9.52 -0.22
N PRO A 123 17.15 9.25 -0.37
CA PRO A 123 15.98 9.54 0.45
C PRO A 123 15.45 8.20 1.05
N VAL A 124 14.32 8.18 1.74
CA VAL A 124 13.82 6.92 2.35
C VAL A 124 13.48 5.82 1.31
N LEU A 125 13.11 6.15 0.07
CA LEU A 125 12.67 5.17 -0.94
C LEU A 125 13.78 4.20 -1.41
N PRO A 126 14.98 4.60 -1.88
CA PRO A 126 16.05 3.68 -2.28
C PRO A 126 16.53 2.77 -1.15
N LEU A 127 16.48 3.23 0.11
CA LEU A 127 16.75 2.36 1.27
C LEU A 127 15.72 1.24 1.35
N LEU A 128 14.43 1.57 1.22
CA LEU A 128 13.34 0.59 1.20
C LEU A 128 13.44 -0.35 0.00
N GLU A 129 13.70 0.17 -1.19
CA GLU A 129 13.92 -0.64 -2.39
C GLU A 129 15.07 -1.64 -2.19
N SER A 130 16.19 -1.18 -1.62
CA SER A 130 17.33 -2.06 -1.36
C SER A 130 16.96 -3.17 -0.37
N VAL A 131 16.22 -2.87 0.70
CA VAL A 131 15.81 -3.88 1.70
C VAL A 131 14.77 -4.84 1.13
N LEU A 132 13.80 -4.36 0.35
CA LEU A 132 12.73 -5.20 -0.18
C LEU A 132 13.20 -6.06 -1.37
N SER A 133 14.21 -5.61 -2.12
CA SER A 133 14.80 -6.37 -3.23
C SER A 133 15.53 -7.64 -2.79
N THR A 134 15.92 -7.78 -1.52
CA THR A 134 16.59 -9.00 -1.02
C THR A 134 15.65 -10.20 -0.93
N GLY A 135 14.34 -9.96 -1.00
CA GLY A 135 13.30 -10.97 -0.84
C GLY A 135 13.09 -11.41 0.61
N VAL A 136 12.10 -12.28 0.79
CA VAL A 136 11.62 -12.70 2.11
C VAL A 136 11.88 -14.18 2.41
N HIS A 137 12.52 -14.42 3.56
CA HIS A 137 12.72 -15.73 4.19
C HIS A 137 12.48 -15.60 5.70
N GLU A 138 12.40 -16.72 6.43
CA GLU A 138 12.15 -16.69 7.88
C GLU A 138 13.16 -15.81 8.65
N SER A 139 14.43 -15.77 8.21
CA SER A 139 15.48 -14.95 8.84
C SER A 139 15.38 -13.45 8.51
N THR A 140 14.75 -13.08 7.39
CA THR A 140 14.60 -11.68 6.94
C THR A 140 13.17 -11.16 7.13
N TYR A 141 12.26 -11.97 7.66
CA TYR A 141 10.84 -11.66 7.84
C TYR A 141 10.64 -10.35 8.61
N ASP A 142 11.22 -10.20 9.80
CA ASP A 142 11.02 -9.01 10.64
C ASP A 142 11.55 -7.72 9.98
N MET A 143 12.65 -7.84 9.23
CA MET A 143 13.22 -6.73 8.47
C MET A 143 12.31 -6.31 7.31
N THR A 144 11.86 -7.30 6.53
CA THR A 144 10.97 -7.10 5.38
C THR A 144 9.65 -6.50 5.84
N ARG A 145 9.03 -7.10 6.86
CA ARG A 145 7.79 -6.59 7.47
C ARG A 145 7.97 -5.15 7.91
N GLN A 146 9.06 -4.82 8.61
CA GLN A 146 9.30 -3.44 9.05
C GLN A 146 9.51 -2.47 7.88
N ALA A 147 10.19 -2.90 6.81
CA ALA A 147 10.34 -2.08 5.61
C ALA A 147 9.00 -1.81 4.92
N VAL A 148 8.09 -2.80 4.86
CA VAL A 148 6.73 -2.59 4.33
C VAL A 148 5.92 -1.62 5.21
N VAL A 149 5.97 -1.76 6.54
CA VAL A 149 5.33 -0.80 7.46
C VAL A 149 5.88 0.61 7.28
N CYS A 150 7.21 0.74 7.16
CA CYS A 150 7.86 2.01 6.83
C CYS A 150 7.32 2.59 5.52
N ALA A 151 7.33 1.83 4.42
CA ALA A 151 6.81 2.28 3.14
C ALA A 151 5.37 2.82 3.24
N SER A 152 4.49 2.07 3.90
CA SER A 152 3.08 2.45 4.11
C SER A 152 2.95 3.79 4.86
N ALA A 153 3.73 4.00 5.92
CA ALA A 153 3.70 5.24 6.69
C ALA A 153 4.17 6.45 5.86
N TRP A 154 5.16 6.26 4.98
CA TRP A 154 5.64 7.31 4.08
C TRP A 154 4.65 7.65 2.96
N PHE A 155 3.91 6.67 2.43
CA PHE A 155 2.88 6.93 1.41
C PHE A 155 1.78 7.88 1.92
N GLN A 156 1.45 7.85 3.21
CA GLN A 156 0.49 8.78 3.83
C GLN A 156 0.95 10.26 3.79
N LEU A 157 2.25 10.52 3.61
CA LEU A 157 2.77 11.89 3.43
C LEU A 157 2.55 12.43 2.00
N GLY A 158 2.23 11.55 1.05
CA GLY A 158 1.96 11.89 -0.34
C GLY A 158 3.19 11.86 -1.23
N VAL A 159 3.86 10.70 -1.26
CA VAL A 159 4.89 10.38 -2.25
C VAL A 159 4.31 10.49 -3.66
N ALA A 160 5.06 11.04 -4.61
CA ALA A 160 4.63 11.08 -6.00
C ALA A 160 4.62 9.66 -6.58
N LEU A 161 3.48 9.26 -7.16
CA LEU A 161 3.31 7.90 -7.68
C LEU A 161 4.38 7.47 -8.71
N PRO A 162 4.87 8.35 -9.62
CA PRO A 162 5.95 8.00 -10.53
C PRO A 162 7.25 7.56 -9.84
N ASP A 163 7.54 8.10 -8.65
CA ASP A 163 8.76 7.78 -7.89
C ASP A 163 8.66 6.42 -7.17
N CYS A 164 7.46 5.83 -7.10
CA CYS A 164 7.21 4.56 -6.43
C CYS A 164 7.34 3.34 -7.34
N ASP A 165 7.70 3.50 -8.62
CA ASP A 165 7.57 2.45 -9.64
C ASP A 165 8.32 1.15 -9.29
N ARG A 166 9.58 1.27 -8.86
CA ARG A 166 10.43 0.13 -8.43
C ARG A 166 9.96 -0.47 -7.12
N LEU A 167 9.52 0.37 -6.19
CA LEU A 167 9.00 -0.06 -4.91
C LEU A 167 7.72 -0.89 -5.08
N ALA A 168 6.84 -0.50 -5.99
CA ALA A 168 5.66 -1.27 -6.35
C ALA A 168 6.01 -2.63 -6.96
N ASP A 169 7.01 -2.71 -7.87
CA ASP A 169 7.48 -3.99 -8.41
C ASP A 169 8.00 -4.92 -7.31
N ASN A 170 8.79 -4.39 -6.38
CA ASN A 170 9.30 -5.15 -5.24
C ASN A 170 8.16 -5.65 -4.33
N LEU A 171 7.17 -4.80 -4.03
CA LEU A 171 6.00 -5.17 -3.22
C LEU A 171 5.17 -6.27 -3.91
N VAL A 172 4.88 -6.12 -5.20
CA VAL A 172 4.16 -7.15 -5.98
C VAL A 172 4.95 -8.46 -5.99
N ALA A 173 6.26 -8.41 -6.24
CA ALA A 173 7.12 -9.59 -6.24
C ALA A 173 7.14 -10.29 -4.86
N LEU A 174 7.15 -9.53 -3.77
CA LEU A 174 7.11 -10.08 -2.41
C LEU A 174 5.86 -10.92 -2.15
N VAL A 175 4.69 -10.54 -2.68
CA VAL A 175 3.46 -11.35 -2.56
C VAL A 175 3.65 -12.77 -3.09
N PHE A 176 4.41 -12.95 -4.17
CA PHE A 176 4.68 -14.28 -4.73
C PHE A 176 5.77 -15.03 -3.95
N GLN A 177 6.70 -14.31 -3.33
CA GLN A 177 7.80 -14.91 -2.57
C GLN A 177 7.39 -15.42 -1.17
N THR A 178 6.29 -14.88 -0.60
CA THR A 178 5.75 -15.33 0.68
C THR A 178 5.30 -16.80 0.69
N GLY A 179 5.09 -17.43 -0.47
CA GLY A 179 4.77 -18.86 -0.57
C GLY A 179 5.85 -19.79 0.03
N SER A 180 7.05 -19.28 0.28
CA SER A 180 8.13 -19.99 0.99
C SER A 180 8.05 -19.92 2.51
N LEU A 181 7.18 -19.08 3.08
CA LEU A 181 7.05 -18.86 4.53
C LEU A 181 5.98 -19.78 5.14
N PRO A 182 6.02 -19.99 6.47
CA PRO A 182 4.91 -20.58 7.21
C PRO A 182 3.61 -19.79 7.00
N HIS A 183 2.49 -20.49 6.82
CA HIS A 183 1.19 -19.92 6.45
C HIS A 183 0.79 -18.67 7.27
N HIS A 184 0.91 -18.71 8.60
CA HIS A 184 0.53 -17.58 9.46
C HIS A 184 1.39 -16.32 9.25
N LEU A 185 2.69 -16.47 8.95
CA LEU A 185 3.57 -15.34 8.64
C LEU A 185 3.32 -14.83 7.21
N ALA A 186 3.10 -15.76 6.28
CA ALA A 186 2.87 -15.48 4.88
C ALA A 186 1.60 -14.65 4.67
N LEU A 187 0.49 -15.04 5.34
CA LEU A 187 -0.80 -14.35 5.26
C LEU A 187 -0.70 -12.91 5.76
N GLY A 188 -0.24 -12.72 7.01
CA GLY A 188 -0.18 -11.38 7.62
C GLY A 188 0.79 -10.43 6.91
N LEU A 189 1.87 -10.95 6.31
CA LEU A 189 2.76 -10.12 5.48
C LEU A 189 2.12 -9.76 4.14
N CYS A 190 1.40 -10.68 3.48
CA CYS A 190 0.70 -10.39 2.24
C CYS A 190 -0.41 -9.36 2.43
N GLU A 191 -1.22 -9.48 3.48
CA GLU A 191 -2.25 -8.49 3.82
C GLU A 191 -1.61 -7.10 3.99
N LEU A 192 -0.53 -7.02 4.76
CA LEU A 192 0.22 -5.77 4.95
C LEU A 192 0.75 -5.21 3.62
N ILE A 193 1.24 -6.05 2.71
CA ILE A 193 1.72 -5.62 1.39
C ILE A 193 0.57 -5.10 0.53
N LEU A 194 -0.57 -5.81 0.50
CA LEU A 194 -1.76 -5.41 -0.26
C LEU A 194 -2.33 -4.09 0.26
N ASP A 195 -2.41 -3.91 1.57
CA ASP A 195 -2.80 -2.64 2.21
C ASP A 195 -1.83 -1.51 1.84
N THR A 196 -0.53 -1.80 1.81
CA THR A 196 0.50 -0.83 1.43
C THR A 196 0.40 -0.42 -0.03
N LEU A 197 0.12 -1.37 -0.94
CA LEU A 197 -0.18 -1.10 -2.35
C LEU A 197 -1.46 -0.28 -2.49
N SER A 198 -2.50 -0.57 -1.70
CA SER A 198 -3.75 0.18 -1.69
C SER A 198 -3.52 1.64 -1.26
N ASN A 199 -2.76 1.86 -0.18
CA ASN A 199 -2.38 3.20 0.28
C ASN A 199 -1.60 3.99 -0.78
N MET A 200 -0.78 3.30 -1.58
CA MET A 200 -0.01 3.93 -2.66
C MET A 200 -0.92 4.45 -3.79
N VAL A 201 -1.94 3.69 -4.20
CA VAL A 201 -2.81 4.06 -5.34
C VAL A 201 -3.99 4.95 -4.95
N THR A 202 -4.43 4.91 -3.70
CA THR A 202 -5.57 5.70 -3.19
C THR A 202 -5.18 7.04 -2.57
N HIS A 203 -3.89 7.36 -2.50
CA HIS A 203 -3.45 8.62 -1.89
C HIS A 203 -4.07 9.85 -2.61
N PRO A 204 -4.58 10.88 -1.91
CA PRO A 204 -5.30 12.00 -2.53
C PRO A 204 -4.57 12.78 -3.62
N ASN A 205 -3.25 12.67 -3.74
CA ASN A 205 -2.44 13.30 -4.81
C ASN A 205 -2.30 12.45 -6.08
N THR A 206 -2.75 11.20 -6.11
CA THR A 206 -2.55 10.29 -7.27
C THR A 206 -3.30 10.75 -8.51
N HIS A 207 -4.41 11.50 -8.36
CA HIS A 207 -5.12 12.14 -9.48
C HIS A 207 -4.22 13.06 -10.35
N LYS A 208 -3.08 13.52 -9.83
CA LYS A 208 -2.09 14.32 -10.57
C LYS A 208 -1.28 13.49 -11.56
N TYR A 209 -1.31 12.16 -11.47
CA TYR A 209 -0.44 11.23 -12.20
C TYR A 209 -1.27 10.11 -12.88
N PRO A 210 -2.20 10.44 -13.79
CA PRO A 210 -3.13 9.46 -14.38
C PRO A 210 -2.42 8.31 -15.10
N GLU A 211 -1.36 8.58 -15.86
CA GLU A 211 -0.57 7.55 -16.55
C GLU A 211 0.07 6.57 -15.56
N SER A 212 0.60 7.06 -14.44
CA SER A 212 1.18 6.21 -13.40
C SER A 212 0.12 5.37 -12.68
N CYS A 213 -1.11 5.87 -12.53
CA CYS A 213 -2.23 5.07 -12.01
C CYS A 213 -2.55 3.90 -12.95
N LEU A 214 -2.58 4.13 -14.27
CA LEU A 214 -2.82 3.08 -15.26
C LEU A 214 -1.67 2.06 -15.32
N GLN A 215 -0.42 2.52 -15.24
CA GLN A 215 0.75 1.64 -15.12
C GLN A 215 0.69 0.78 -13.85
N MET A 216 0.25 1.37 -12.73
CA MET A 216 0.08 0.63 -11.49
C MET A 216 -1.01 -0.43 -11.61
N LEU A 217 -2.16 -0.09 -12.19
CA LEU A 217 -3.21 -1.07 -12.49
C LEU A 217 -2.66 -2.27 -13.26
N HIS A 218 -1.88 -2.01 -14.32
CA HIS A 218 -1.24 -3.06 -15.11
C HIS A 218 -0.36 -3.99 -14.26
N LYS A 219 0.49 -3.43 -13.38
CA LYS A 219 1.36 -4.19 -12.47
C LYS A 219 0.55 -5.03 -11.47
N LEU A 220 -0.55 -4.48 -10.95
CA LEU A 220 -1.39 -5.14 -9.96
C LEU A 220 -2.21 -6.29 -10.54
N LEU A 221 -2.58 -6.25 -11.83
CA LEU A 221 -3.37 -7.31 -12.47
C LEU A 221 -2.73 -8.71 -12.38
N VAL A 222 -1.40 -8.78 -12.25
CA VAL A 222 -0.68 -10.05 -12.06
C VAL A 222 -1.08 -10.74 -10.74
N LEU A 223 -1.49 -9.98 -9.72
CA LEU A 223 -1.94 -10.52 -8.43
C LEU A 223 -3.17 -11.41 -8.57
N ARG A 224 -4.03 -11.19 -9.58
CA ARG A 224 -5.18 -12.06 -9.85
C ARG A 224 -4.78 -13.49 -10.21
N GLN A 225 -3.59 -13.66 -10.77
CA GLN A 225 -3.01 -14.94 -11.20
C GLN A 225 -2.09 -15.55 -10.13
N ALA A 226 -2.04 -14.97 -8.92
CA ALA A 226 -1.16 -15.44 -7.88
C ALA A 226 -1.58 -16.84 -7.41
N SER A 227 -0.75 -17.84 -7.72
CA SER A 227 -0.95 -19.24 -7.32
C SER A 227 -0.29 -19.50 -5.96
N VAL A 228 -0.61 -18.67 -4.97
CA VAL A 228 -0.06 -18.81 -3.61
C VAL A 228 -0.92 -19.82 -2.82
N PRO A 229 -0.35 -20.71 -1.99
CA PRO A 229 -1.11 -21.79 -1.33
C PRO A 229 -2.32 -21.34 -0.49
N PHE A 230 -2.32 -20.07 -0.06
CA PHE A 230 -3.33 -19.45 0.79
C PHE A 230 -4.07 -18.31 0.06
N TYR A 231 -4.08 -18.33 -1.27
CA TYR A 231 -4.68 -17.28 -2.07
C TYR A 231 -6.18 -17.10 -1.79
N GLN A 232 -6.91 -18.17 -1.41
CA GLN A 232 -8.31 -18.07 -1.03
C GLN A 232 -8.52 -17.17 0.20
N ASP A 233 -7.62 -17.24 1.18
CA ASP A 233 -7.68 -16.40 2.39
C ASP A 233 -7.32 -14.94 2.09
N LEU A 234 -6.51 -14.70 1.04
CA LEU A 234 -6.15 -13.36 0.57
C LEU A 234 -7.17 -12.73 -0.38
N LEU A 235 -8.15 -13.50 -0.86
CA LEU A 235 -8.98 -13.08 -1.98
C LEU A 235 -9.76 -11.79 -1.66
N SER A 236 -10.24 -11.65 -0.43
CA SER A 236 -10.89 -10.43 0.06
C SER A 236 -9.95 -9.22 -0.04
N SER A 237 -8.71 -9.33 0.44
CA SER A 237 -7.70 -8.26 0.40
C SER A 237 -7.31 -7.89 -1.03
N VAL A 238 -7.22 -8.87 -1.93
CA VAL A 238 -6.97 -8.64 -3.36
C VAL A 238 -8.15 -7.89 -4.00
N TYR A 239 -9.39 -8.29 -3.72
CA TYR A 239 -10.57 -7.57 -4.21
C TYR A 239 -10.63 -6.14 -3.67
N THR A 240 -10.40 -5.95 -2.36
CA THR A 240 -10.36 -4.63 -1.74
C THR A 240 -9.34 -3.72 -2.42
N LEU A 241 -8.13 -4.21 -2.73
CA LEU A 241 -7.12 -3.44 -3.46
C LEU A 241 -7.62 -2.93 -4.82
N PHE A 242 -8.21 -3.82 -5.64
CA PHE A 242 -8.73 -3.43 -6.95
C PHE A 242 -9.92 -2.49 -6.84
N ILE A 243 -10.85 -2.76 -5.93
CA ILE A 243 -12.02 -1.94 -5.66
C ILE A 243 -11.57 -0.53 -5.25
N SER A 244 -10.70 -0.41 -4.24
CA SER A 244 -10.21 0.87 -3.74
C SER A 244 -9.48 1.69 -4.80
N LEU A 245 -8.69 1.04 -5.68
CA LEU A 245 -8.07 1.70 -6.84
C LEU A 245 -9.15 2.25 -7.79
N CYS A 246 -10.14 1.42 -8.14
CA CYS A 246 -11.16 1.80 -9.11
C CYS A 246 -12.14 2.85 -8.57
N GLU A 247 -12.45 2.85 -7.28
CA GLU A 247 -13.22 3.90 -6.61
C GLU A 247 -12.46 5.23 -6.60
N SER A 248 -11.14 5.20 -6.36
CA SER A 248 -10.31 6.41 -6.31
C SER A 248 -10.14 7.07 -7.69
N HIS A 249 -10.22 6.29 -8.77
CA HIS A 249 -9.87 6.70 -10.13
C HIS A 249 -10.98 6.45 -11.17
N SER A 250 -12.23 6.27 -10.73
CA SER A 250 -13.38 5.89 -11.57
C SER A 250 -13.50 6.67 -12.88
N ARG A 251 -13.40 8.00 -12.83
CA ARG A 251 -13.46 8.88 -14.02
C ARG A 251 -12.30 8.66 -14.99
N LEU A 252 -11.08 8.50 -14.47
CA LEU A 252 -9.92 8.19 -15.29
C LEU A 252 -10.11 6.87 -16.03
N LEU A 253 -10.67 5.86 -15.37
CA LEU A 253 -10.95 4.56 -16.00
C LEU A 253 -12.03 4.70 -17.08
N LEU A 254 -13.10 5.44 -16.82
CA LEU A 254 -14.14 5.72 -17.82
C LEU A 254 -13.57 6.42 -19.06
N ASP A 255 -12.84 7.51 -18.88
CA ASP A 255 -12.25 8.26 -20.01
C ASP A 255 -11.28 7.37 -20.81
N THR A 256 -10.53 6.50 -20.13
CA THR A 256 -9.61 5.56 -20.77
C THR A 256 -10.33 4.46 -21.56
N LEU A 257 -11.56 4.06 -21.19
CA LEU A 257 -12.36 3.09 -21.96
C LEU A 257 -12.73 3.60 -23.36
N LEU A 258 -12.84 4.92 -23.53
CA LEU A 258 -13.14 5.54 -24.81
C LEU A 258 -11.95 5.50 -25.79
N VAL A 259 -10.74 5.34 -25.28
CA VAL A 259 -9.51 5.27 -26.06
C VAL A 259 -9.11 3.81 -26.27
N ASP A 260 -8.90 3.40 -27.52
CA ASP A 260 -8.41 2.05 -27.80
C ASP A 260 -6.93 1.91 -27.44
N GLY A 261 -6.58 0.86 -26.69
CA GLY A 261 -5.21 0.62 -26.24
C GLY A 261 -5.07 -0.53 -25.25
N ALA A 262 -3.86 -0.73 -24.74
CA ALA A 262 -3.59 -1.74 -23.71
C ALA A 262 -4.36 -1.44 -22.41
N SER A 263 -4.37 -0.18 -21.97
CA SER A 263 -5.05 0.26 -20.74
C SER A 263 -6.55 -0.04 -20.75
N LYS A 264 -7.22 0.04 -21.92
CA LYS A 264 -8.62 -0.36 -22.06
C LYS A 264 -8.84 -1.84 -21.74
N ARG A 265 -7.93 -2.72 -22.16
CA ARG A 265 -8.02 -4.16 -21.83
C ARG A 265 -7.83 -4.39 -20.34
N ASP A 266 -6.89 -3.68 -19.73
CA ASP A 266 -6.61 -3.75 -18.30
C ASP A 266 -7.83 -3.30 -17.47
N ILE A 267 -8.54 -2.26 -17.93
CA ILE A 267 -9.78 -1.78 -17.29
C ILE A 267 -10.92 -2.79 -17.45
N LEU A 268 -11.10 -3.39 -18.63
CA LEU A 268 -12.10 -4.44 -18.81
C LEU A 268 -11.78 -5.67 -17.95
N GLN A 269 -10.51 -5.99 -17.75
CA GLN A 269 -10.08 -7.06 -16.87
C GLN A 269 -10.38 -6.75 -15.40
N VAL A 270 -10.13 -5.52 -14.93
CA VAL A 270 -10.45 -5.16 -13.54
C VAL A 270 -11.96 -5.10 -13.28
N LEU A 271 -12.75 -4.64 -14.25
CA LEU A 271 -14.22 -4.72 -14.19
C LEU A 271 -14.70 -6.17 -14.04
N GLN A 272 -14.09 -7.09 -14.78
CA GLN A 272 -14.39 -8.52 -14.65
C GLN A 272 -13.99 -9.06 -13.26
N ILE A 273 -12.87 -8.63 -12.69
CA ILE A 273 -12.43 -9.01 -11.34
C ILE A 273 -13.45 -8.51 -10.28
N ILE A 274 -13.94 -7.28 -10.39
CA ILE A 274 -14.93 -6.74 -9.45
C ILE A 274 -16.30 -7.42 -9.63
N LEU A 275 -16.65 -7.80 -10.86
CA LEU A 275 -17.85 -8.59 -11.13
C LEU A 275 -17.73 -10.01 -10.54
N GLU A 276 -16.56 -10.64 -10.61
CA GLU A 276 -16.27 -11.92 -9.95
C GLU A 276 -16.36 -11.82 -8.42
N CYS A 277 -15.90 -10.71 -7.83
CA CYS A 277 -16.11 -10.42 -6.41
C CYS A 277 -17.61 -10.39 -6.07
N SER A 278 -18.41 -9.71 -6.89
CA SER A 278 -19.87 -9.67 -6.72
C SER A 278 -20.53 -11.05 -6.90
N ASP A 279 -20.00 -11.86 -7.82
CA ASP A 279 -20.46 -13.21 -8.16
C ASP A 279 -19.84 -14.30 -7.25
N SER A 280 -19.19 -13.93 -6.13
CA SER A 280 -18.56 -14.88 -5.22
C SER A 280 -19.49 -16.03 -4.83
N ALA A 281 -18.95 -17.24 -4.93
CA ALA A 281 -19.70 -18.47 -4.69
C ALA A 281 -20.09 -18.60 -3.22
N GLY A 282 -21.31 -19.10 -2.99
CA GLY A 282 -21.87 -19.29 -1.66
C GLY A 282 -22.87 -18.21 -1.25
N VAL A 283 -23.47 -18.40 -0.08
CA VAL A 283 -24.47 -17.52 0.52
C VAL A 283 -23.84 -16.55 1.52
N TYR A 284 -24.13 -15.26 1.37
CA TYR A 284 -23.74 -14.24 2.35
C TYR A 284 -24.66 -14.28 3.59
N PRO A 285 -24.16 -14.13 4.83
CA PRO A 285 -22.76 -13.99 5.24
C PRO A 285 -22.08 -15.31 5.64
N THR A 286 -22.78 -16.44 5.55
CA THR A 286 -22.39 -17.69 6.20
C THR A 286 -21.29 -18.46 5.47
N GLU A 287 -21.33 -18.46 4.14
CA GLU A 287 -20.37 -19.19 3.30
C GLU A 287 -19.32 -18.25 2.70
N GLU A 288 -19.66 -16.98 2.49
CA GLU A 288 -18.75 -15.96 1.97
C GLU A 288 -19.11 -14.55 2.46
N THR A 289 -18.12 -13.66 2.53
CA THR A 289 -18.27 -12.27 3.00
C THR A 289 -17.69 -11.23 2.03
N THR A 290 -17.37 -11.65 0.81
CA THR A 290 -16.63 -10.85 -0.19
C THR A 290 -17.54 -10.10 -1.14
N SER A 291 -18.72 -10.64 -1.47
CA SER A 291 -19.65 -10.04 -2.44
C SER A 291 -20.08 -8.63 -2.07
N GLN A 292 -20.18 -8.34 -0.77
CA GLN A 292 -20.54 -7.00 -0.25
C GLN A 292 -19.49 -5.91 -0.56
N LEU A 293 -18.24 -6.29 -0.82
CA LEU A 293 -17.14 -5.32 -0.96
C LEU A 293 -17.33 -4.42 -2.19
N ALA A 294 -18.01 -4.92 -3.23
CA ALA A 294 -18.13 -4.25 -4.52
C ALA A 294 -19.28 -3.24 -4.61
N PHE A 295 -20.20 -3.17 -3.63
CA PHE A 295 -21.39 -2.31 -3.71
C PHE A 295 -21.05 -0.83 -3.93
N SER A 296 -20.13 -0.30 -3.10
CA SER A 296 -19.69 1.09 -3.17
C SER A 296 -19.11 1.44 -4.55
N TYR A 297 -18.31 0.53 -5.12
CA TYR A 297 -17.76 0.72 -6.45
C TYR A 297 -18.83 0.82 -7.55
N TRP A 298 -19.82 -0.08 -7.55
CA TRP A 298 -20.86 -0.08 -8.57
C TRP A 298 -21.70 1.19 -8.54
N PHE A 299 -21.97 1.71 -7.34
CA PHE A 299 -22.61 3.00 -7.13
C PHE A 299 -21.76 4.16 -7.68
N ILE A 300 -20.48 4.23 -7.32
CA ILE A 300 -19.56 5.28 -7.81
C ILE A 300 -19.44 5.27 -9.34
N LEU A 301 -19.26 4.08 -9.93
CA LEU A 301 -19.15 3.93 -11.38
C LEU A 301 -20.43 4.40 -12.08
N GLN A 302 -21.61 4.06 -11.53
CA GLN A 302 -22.89 4.47 -12.09
C GLN A 302 -23.08 5.99 -12.02
N ASP A 303 -22.77 6.59 -10.87
CA ASP A 303 -22.88 8.04 -10.65
C ASP A 303 -21.98 8.81 -11.63
N ASP A 304 -20.74 8.36 -11.83
CA ASP A 304 -19.84 8.98 -12.80
C ASP A 304 -20.27 8.80 -14.26
N ILE A 305 -20.86 7.65 -14.61
CA ILE A 305 -21.48 7.47 -15.95
C ILE A 305 -22.61 8.47 -16.13
N ILE A 306 -23.53 8.58 -15.16
CA ILE A 306 -24.70 9.48 -15.23
C ILE A 306 -24.26 10.94 -15.24
N GLY A 307 -23.22 11.29 -14.48
CA GLY A 307 -22.63 12.63 -14.41
C GLY A 307 -21.85 13.06 -15.66
N SER A 308 -21.65 12.15 -16.62
CA SER A 308 -20.91 12.43 -17.86
C SER A 308 -21.70 13.21 -18.90
N GLU A 309 -21.00 13.86 -19.84
CA GLU A 309 -21.63 14.54 -20.97
C GLU A 309 -22.44 13.58 -21.85
N THR A 310 -23.50 14.07 -22.51
CA THR A 310 -24.46 13.23 -23.26
C THR A 310 -23.80 12.33 -24.32
N GLN A 311 -22.74 12.82 -24.97
CA GLN A 311 -22.00 12.02 -25.95
C GLN A 311 -21.26 10.85 -25.29
N HIS A 312 -20.49 11.12 -24.24
CA HIS A 312 -19.77 10.09 -23.47
C HIS A 312 -20.73 9.11 -22.78
N TYR A 313 -21.82 9.61 -22.18
CA TYR A 313 -22.87 8.78 -21.56
C TYR A 313 -23.38 7.71 -22.53
N SER A 314 -23.70 8.08 -23.77
CA SER A 314 -24.20 7.12 -24.76
C SER A 314 -23.20 6.02 -25.10
N LEU A 315 -21.90 6.35 -25.14
CA LEU A 315 -20.81 5.40 -25.36
C LEU A 315 -20.61 4.48 -24.16
N TYR A 316 -20.61 5.04 -22.95
CA TYR A 316 -20.49 4.27 -21.71
C TYR A 316 -21.64 3.28 -21.54
N VAL A 317 -22.89 3.72 -21.74
CA VAL A 317 -24.06 2.84 -21.67
C VAL A 317 -23.96 1.72 -22.71
N SER A 318 -23.55 2.03 -23.94
CA SER A 318 -23.38 1.00 -24.97
C SER A 318 -22.31 -0.03 -24.60
N MET A 319 -21.24 0.37 -23.93
CA MET A 319 -20.12 -0.51 -23.57
C MET A 319 -20.37 -1.31 -22.29
N LEU A 320 -20.95 -0.67 -21.27
CA LEU A 320 -21.06 -1.22 -19.91
C LEU A 320 -22.45 -1.80 -19.61
N SER A 321 -23.46 -1.61 -20.47
CA SER A 321 -24.77 -2.25 -20.30
C SER A 321 -24.71 -3.77 -20.12
N PRO A 322 -23.85 -4.53 -20.83
CA PRO A 322 -23.69 -5.97 -20.58
C PRO A 322 -23.19 -6.28 -19.17
N VAL A 323 -22.27 -5.45 -18.64
CA VAL A 323 -21.70 -5.60 -17.29
C VAL A 323 -22.79 -5.36 -16.24
N TYR A 324 -23.54 -4.25 -16.34
CA TYR A 324 -24.63 -3.94 -15.42
C TYR A 324 -25.80 -4.94 -15.50
N ARG A 325 -26.10 -5.48 -16.70
CA ARG A 325 -27.09 -6.55 -16.82
C ARG A 325 -26.65 -7.79 -16.05
N ARG A 326 -25.38 -8.18 -16.21
CA ARG A 326 -24.83 -9.33 -15.50
C ARG A 326 -24.79 -9.09 -13.99
N LEU A 327 -24.42 -7.89 -13.56
CA LEU A 327 -24.48 -7.48 -12.16
C LEU A 327 -25.89 -7.62 -11.59
N ALA A 328 -26.92 -7.13 -12.29
CA ALA A 328 -28.30 -7.26 -11.84
C ALA A 328 -28.73 -8.73 -11.67
N GLU A 329 -28.35 -9.62 -12.60
CA GLU A 329 -28.58 -11.07 -12.45
C GLU A 329 -27.90 -11.64 -11.20
N ILE A 330 -26.65 -11.22 -10.94
CA ILE A 330 -25.88 -11.63 -9.77
C ILE A 330 -26.57 -11.15 -8.49
N LEU A 331 -26.91 -9.86 -8.39
CA LEU A 331 -27.55 -9.28 -7.21
C LEU A 331 -28.92 -9.91 -6.93
N LEU A 332 -29.72 -10.17 -7.96
CA LEU A 332 -30.98 -10.90 -7.81
C LEU A 332 -30.77 -12.31 -7.25
N ARG A 333 -29.78 -13.04 -7.74
CA ARG A 333 -29.45 -14.38 -7.25
C ARG A 333 -28.89 -14.34 -5.82
N LYS A 334 -27.98 -13.42 -5.51
CA LYS A 334 -27.32 -13.27 -4.20
C LYS A 334 -28.27 -12.73 -3.11
N SER A 335 -29.31 -12.02 -3.49
CA SER A 335 -30.34 -11.49 -2.57
C SER A 335 -31.50 -12.46 -2.32
N MET A 336 -31.50 -13.64 -2.94
CA MET A 336 -32.46 -14.71 -2.66
C MET A 336 -32.29 -15.21 -1.23
N LEU A 337 -33.41 -15.45 -0.55
CA LEU A 337 -33.40 -16.11 0.75
C LEU A 337 -32.97 -17.58 0.59
N PRO A 338 -32.25 -18.14 1.57
CA PRO A 338 -31.95 -19.57 1.58
C PRO A 338 -33.23 -20.40 1.70
N GLU A 339 -33.20 -21.65 1.22
CA GLU A 339 -34.35 -22.56 1.34
C GLU A 339 -34.62 -22.98 2.78
N THR A 340 -33.59 -22.96 3.65
CA THR A 340 -33.69 -23.31 5.07
C THR A 340 -32.86 -22.36 5.94
N ASP A 341 -33.54 -21.53 6.74
CA ASP A 341 -32.93 -20.54 7.64
C ASP A 341 -32.89 -20.98 9.12
N GLU A 342 -33.31 -22.20 9.44
CA GLU A 342 -33.47 -22.66 10.83
C GLU A 342 -32.15 -22.71 11.61
N THR A 343 -31.02 -22.84 10.92
CA THR A 343 -29.68 -22.89 11.51
C THR A 343 -29.04 -21.52 11.72
N TRP A 344 -29.64 -20.45 11.19
CA TRP A 344 -29.05 -19.12 11.21
C TRP A 344 -29.30 -18.41 12.53
N THR A 345 -28.25 -17.77 13.03
CA THR A 345 -28.30 -16.86 14.18
C THR A 345 -29.07 -15.58 13.84
N ALA A 346 -29.48 -14.83 14.87
CA ALA A 346 -30.13 -13.54 14.67
C ALA A 346 -29.21 -12.54 13.95
N ASP A 347 -27.91 -12.58 14.24
CA ASP A 347 -26.91 -11.69 13.65
C ASP A 347 -26.71 -11.99 12.16
N GLU A 348 -26.64 -13.27 11.76
CA GLU A 348 -26.52 -13.65 10.35
C GLU A 348 -27.75 -13.24 9.53
N ARG A 349 -28.95 -13.35 10.10
CA ARG A 349 -30.19 -12.89 9.46
C ARG A 349 -30.20 -11.37 9.30
N GLU A 350 -29.71 -10.64 10.29
CA GLU A 350 -29.61 -9.17 10.20
C GLU A 350 -28.56 -8.74 9.17
N LEU A 351 -27.40 -9.41 9.12
CA LEU A 351 -26.39 -9.16 8.10
C LEU A 351 -26.95 -9.41 6.69
N LEU A 352 -27.67 -10.51 6.47
CA LEU A 352 -28.34 -10.75 5.18
C LEU A 352 -29.43 -9.70 4.89
N ARG A 353 -30.16 -9.23 5.91
CA ARG A 353 -31.14 -8.15 5.72
C ARG A 353 -30.46 -6.87 5.22
N CYS A 354 -29.34 -6.47 5.82
CA CYS A 354 -28.54 -5.31 5.38
C CYS A 354 -27.98 -5.54 3.97
N TYR A 355 -27.40 -6.71 3.70
CA TYR A 355 -26.88 -7.04 2.37
C TYR A 355 -27.94 -6.93 1.27
N ARG A 356 -29.17 -7.41 1.55
CA ARG A 356 -30.29 -7.31 0.60
C ARG A 356 -30.76 -5.87 0.39
N GLN A 357 -30.56 -5.00 1.38
CA GLN A 357 -30.83 -3.57 1.26
C GLN A 357 -29.78 -2.92 0.35
N ASP A 358 -28.49 -3.17 0.60
CA ASP A 358 -27.40 -2.65 -0.24
C ASP A 358 -27.51 -3.15 -1.69
N ALA A 359 -27.91 -4.42 -1.89
CA ALA A 359 -28.15 -5.01 -3.21
C ALA A 359 -29.42 -4.50 -3.91
N ALA A 360 -30.35 -3.87 -3.18
CA ALA A 360 -31.54 -3.24 -3.75
C ALA A 360 -31.29 -1.77 -4.09
N ASP A 361 -30.41 -1.11 -3.33
CA ASP A 361 -29.95 0.25 -3.59
C ASP A 361 -28.99 0.31 -4.81
N THR A 362 -28.19 -0.74 -4.99
CA THR A 362 -27.31 -0.96 -6.16
C THR A 362 -28.08 -1.49 -7.37
#